data_AF-A0A9D6PMX7-F1
#
_entry.id   AF-A0A9D6PMX7-F1
#
_cell.length_a   1.000
_cell.length_b   1.000
_cell.length_c   1.000
_cell.angle_alpha   90.00
_cell.angle_beta   90.00
_cell.angle_gamma   90.00
#
_symmetry.space_group_name_H-M   'P 1'
#
loop_
_entity.id
_entity.type
_entity.pdbx_description
1 polymer ?
#
loop_
_entity_poly.entity_id
_entity_poly.type
_entity_poly.pdbx_seq_one_letter_code
_entity_poly.pdbx_strand_id
1 'polypeptide(L)' 'LQILARIIHGADIAADVGIVPEAAGLQAIAHGFAAICPDDHRKLHLEFPVYDALYAWCQAKASGRSL' A
#
# COMPACT_ATOMS: atom_id res chain seq x y z
N LEU A 1 0.07 -10.63 9.67
CA LEU A 1 0.08 -9.81 8.43
C LEU A 1 -1.30 -9.66 7.76
N GLN A 2 -2.41 -10.06 8.40
CA GLN A 2 -3.74 -9.96 7.80
C GLN A 2 -4.17 -8.53 7.43
N ILE A 3 -3.72 -7.51 8.19
CA ILE A 3 -4.03 -6.10 7.91
C ILE A 3 -3.44 -5.69 6.56
N LEU A 4 -2.15 -5.96 6.33
CA LEU A 4 -1.50 -5.62 5.07
C LEU A 4 -2.17 -6.31 3.87
N ALA A 5 -2.51 -7.59 4.01
CA ALA A 5 -3.20 -8.33 2.95
C ALA A 5 -4.55 -7.69 2.58
N ARG A 6 -5.31 -7.20 3.57
CA ARG A 6 -6.59 -6.50 3.33
C ARG A 6 -6.39 -5.14 2.65
N ILE A 7 -5.34 -4.41 3.00
CA ILE A 7 -5.02 -3.12 2.37
C ILE A 7 -4.63 -3.33 0.91
N ILE A 8 -3.75 -4.30 0.63
CA ILE A 8 -3.32 -4.62 -0.75
C ILE A 8 -4.52 -5.10 -1.57
N HIS A 9 -5.34 -6.00 -1.02
CA HIS A 9 -6.53 -6.51 -1.70
C HIS A 9 -7.51 -5.39 -2.07
N GLY A 10 -7.84 -4.50 -1.13
CA GLY A 10 -8.72 -3.37 -1.42
C GLY A 10 -8.12 -2.37 -2.40
N ALA A 11 -6.80 -2.20 -2.42
CA ALA A 11 -6.14 -1.31 -3.36
C ALA A 11 -6.09 -1.88 -4.79
N ASP A 12 -6.05 -3.20 -4.95
CA ASP A 12 -5.96 -3.89 -6.24
C ASP A 12 -7.35 -4.16 -6.86
N ILE A 13 -8.39 -4.29 -6.03
CA ILE A 13 -9.77 -4.52 -6.48
C ILE A 13 -10.59 -3.24 -6.25
N ALA A 14 -10.88 -2.51 -7.32
CA ALA A 14 -11.62 -1.24 -7.26
C ALA A 14 -12.99 -1.34 -6.55
N ALA A 15 -13.67 -2.49 -6.62
CA ALA A 15 -14.93 -2.74 -5.90
C ALA A 15 -14.75 -2.81 -4.37
N ASP A 16 -13.54 -3.17 -3.91
CA ASP A 16 -13.21 -3.48 -2.52
C ASP A 16 -12.36 -2.39 -1.85
N VAL A 17 -12.09 -1.28 -2.55
CA VAL A 17 -11.31 -0.14 -2.04
C VAL A 17 -11.86 0.46 -0.74
N GLY A 18 -13.15 0.26 -0.46
CA GLY A 18 -13.81 0.69 0.76
C GLY A 18 -13.70 -0.27 1.96
N ILE A 19 -13.13 -1.48 1.81
CA ILE A 19 -13.08 -2.48 2.89
C ILE A 19 -12.21 -2.02 4.06
N VAL A 20 -11.13 -1.27 3.78
CA VAL A 20 -10.29 -0.60 4.77
C VAL A 20 -9.89 0.78 4.25
N PRO A 21 -9.91 1.83 5.08
CA PRO A 21 -9.64 3.20 4.61
C PRO A 21 -8.24 3.37 4.03
N GLU A 22 -7.26 2.59 4.50
CA GLU A 22 -5.89 2.65 4.02
C GLU A 22 -5.74 2.14 2.57
N ALA A 23 -6.68 1.33 2.06
CA ALA A 23 -6.64 0.81 0.70
C ALA A 23 -6.79 1.93 -0.36
N ALA A 24 -7.71 2.87 -0.14
CA ALA A 24 -7.90 4.02 -1.03
C ALA A 24 -6.63 4.89 -1.13
N GLY A 25 -5.92 5.05 -0.01
CA GLY A 25 -4.65 5.78 0.03
C GLY A 25 -3.55 5.07 -0.76
N LEU A 26 -3.41 3.76 -0.57
CA LEU A 26 -2.44 2.95 -1.31
C LEU A 26 -2.73 2.97 -2.83
N GLN A 27 -3.99 2.85 -3.23
CA GLN A 27 -4.40 2.93 -4.64
C GLN A 27 -4.04 4.29 -5.26
N ALA A 28 -4.29 5.40 -4.55
CA ALA A 28 -3.94 6.73 -5.03
C ALA A 28 -2.43 6.90 -5.25
N ILE A 29 -1.60 6.36 -4.35
CA ILE A 29 -0.14 6.39 -4.46
C ILE A 29 0.32 5.56 -5.67
N ALA A 30 -0.17 4.34 -5.82
CA ALA A 30 0.19 3.45 -6.94
C ALA A 30 -0.19 4.04 -8.30
N HIS A 31 -1.39 4.62 -8.43
CA HIS A 31 -1.80 5.33 -9.64
C HIS A 31 -0.93 6.56 -9.92
N GLY A 32 -0.52 7.29 -8.87
CA GLY A 32 0.41 8.40 -8.99
C GLY A 32 1.75 7.97 -9.56
N PHE A 33 2.32 6.88 -9.07
CA PHE A 33 3.56 6.31 -9.59
C PHE A 33 3.43 5.85 -11.04
N ALA A 34 2.33 5.19 -11.41
CA ALA A 34 2.04 4.82 -12.79
C ALA A 34 1.95 6.05 -13.73
N ALA A 35 1.45 7.19 -13.25
CA ALA A 35 1.33 8.41 -14.03
C ALA A 35 2.68 9.14 -14.23
N ILE A 36 3.60 9.08 -13.26
CA ILE A 36 4.87 9.82 -13.32
C ILE A 36 6.08 8.98 -13.74
N CYS A 37 5.97 7.65 -13.70
CA CYS A 37 7.07 6.73 -13.95
C CYS A 37 6.65 5.59 -14.90
N PRO A 38 6.80 5.78 -16.23
CA PRO A 38 6.44 4.77 -17.23
C PRO A 38 7.44 3.60 -17.29
N ASP A 39 8.65 3.76 -16.75
CA ASP A 39 9.62 2.68 -16.59
C ASP A 39 9.22 1.84 -15.37
N ASP A 40 8.81 0.59 -15.62
CA ASP A 40 8.33 -0.33 -14.58
C ASP A 40 9.41 -0.70 -13.55
N HIS A 41 10.66 -0.86 -13.98
CA HIS A 41 11.75 -1.17 -13.05
C HIS A 41 12.01 0.01 -12.12
N ARG A 42 12.09 1.21 -12.69
CA ARG A 42 12.27 2.44 -11.92
C ARG A 42 11.10 2.68 -10.97
N LYS A 43 9.87 2.41 -11.43
CA LYS A 43 8.64 2.51 -10.63
C LYS A 43 8.70 1.60 -9.40
N LEU A 44 9.01 0.32 -9.60
CA LEU A 44 9.17 -0.64 -8.50
C LEU A 44 10.21 -0.19 -7.47
N HIS A 45 11.36 0.30 -7.92
CA HIS A 45 12.39 0.82 -7.03
C HIS A 45 11.93 2.01 -6.17
N LEU A 46 11.03 2.84 -6.71
CA LEU A 46 10.46 3.99 -5.98
C LEU A 46 9.29 3.59 -5.07
N GLU A 47 8.54 2.55 -5.44
CA GLU A 47 7.40 2.05 -4.66
C GLU A 47 7.82 1.17 -3.48
N PHE A 48 8.94 0.43 -3.57
CA PHE A 48 9.37 -0.47 -2.49
C PHE A 48 9.46 0.20 -1.11
N PRO A 49 10.05 1.40 -0.94
CA PRO A 49 10.06 2.09 0.35
C PRO A 49 8.68 2.38 0.93
N VAL A 50 7.67 2.60 0.08
CA VAL A 50 6.28 2.80 0.52
C VAL A 50 5.71 1.51 1.08
N TYR A 51 5.91 0.39 0.39
CA TYR A 51 5.49 -0.93 0.87
C TYR A 51 6.23 -1.34 2.14
N ASP A 52 7.52 -1.05 2.25
CA ASP A 52 8.31 -1.31 3.46
C ASP A 52 7.80 -0.51 4.67
N ALA A 53 7.50 0.78 4.49
CA ALA A 53 6.91 1.63 5.52
C ALA A 53 5.52 1.14 5.94
N LEU A 54 4.68 0.76 4.98
CA LEU A 54 3.35 0.22 5.23
C LEU A 54 3.42 -1.13 5.96
N TYR A 55 4.38 -1.99 5.61
CA TYR A 55 4.64 -3.25 6.27
C TYR A 55 5.08 -3.04 7.73
N ALA A 56 6.02 -2.13 7.99
CA ALA A 56 6.46 -1.78 9.33
C ALA A 56 5.29 -1.25 10.19
N TRP A 57 4.45 -0.40 9.62
CA TRP A 57 3.23 0.08 10.29
C TRP A 57 2.23 -1.03 10.60
N CYS A 58 2.00 -1.94 9.65
CA CYS A 58 1.13 -3.10 9.88
C CYS A 58 1.66 -4.00 11.01
N GLN A 59 2.99 -4.19 11.10
CA GLN A 59 3.62 -4.95 12.18
C GLN A 59 3.48 -4.26 13.54
N ALA A 60 3.68 -2.94 13.60
CA ALA A 60 3.50 -2.18 14.83
C ALA A 60 2.05 -2.28 15.34
N LYS A 61 1.07 -2.04 14.45
CA LYS A 61 -0.36 -2.15 14.76
C LYS A 61 -0.75 -3.56 15.22
N ALA A 62 -0.21 -4.61 14.58
CA ALA A 62 -0.46 -6.00 14.97
C ALA A 62 0.16 -6.38 16.32
N SER A 63 1.26 -5.72 16.72
CA SER A 63 1.93 -5.95 18.01
C SER A 63 1.49 -4.99 19.11
N GLY A 64 0.49 -4.12 18.85
CA GLY A 64 0.02 -3.12 19.82
C GLY A 64 1.06 -2.03 20.11
N ARG A 65 2.10 -1.90 19.29
CA ARG A 65 3.09 -0.82 19.41
C ARG A 65 2.57 0.45 18.76
N SER A 66 2.72 1.58 19.44
CA SER A 66 2.67 2.88 18.77
C SER A 66 3.96 3.05 17.96
N LEU A 67 3.81 3.50 16.71
CA LEU A 67 4.91 4.09 15.95
C LEU A 67 5.14 5.54 16.37
#